data_AF-A0A9E0MTX3-F1
#
_entry.id   AF-A0A9E0MTX3-F1
#
_cell.length_a   1.000
_cell.length_b   1.000
_cell.length_c   1.000
_cell.angle_alpha   90.00
_cell.angle_beta   90.00
_cell.angle_gamma   90.00
#
_symmetry.space_group_name_H-M   'P 1'
#
loop_
_entity.id
_entity.type
_entity.pdbx_description
1 polymer ?
#
loop_
_entity_poly.entity_id
_entity_poly.type
_entity_poly.pdbx_seq_one_letter_code
_entity_poly.pdbx_strand_id
1 'polypeptide(L)'
;MQGCKPTNTKTAITGDAASKVFVPPGQHDEFYNFVSGGFSGQMSVYGLPSGRLLRDIPVFSVDPENGWGYSEETKPMLMTTHGFIPWDDSHHVEASMSDGV
;
A
#
# COMPACT_ATOMS: atom_id res chain seq x y z
N MET A 1 32.97 11.31 -45.55
CA MET A 1 32.86 11.23 -44.07
C MET A 1 31.65 10.39 -43.73
N GLN A 2 31.86 9.10 -43.44
CA GLN A 2 30.79 8.18 -43.06
C GLN A 2 30.56 8.36 -41.54
N GLY A 3 29.51 9.08 -41.15
CA GLY A 3 29.18 9.28 -39.74
C GLY A 3 28.62 7.99 -39.13
N CYS A 4 29.15 7.59 -37.97
CA CYS A 4 28.61 6.48 -37.18
C CYS A 4 27.16 6.77 -36.76
N LYS A 5 26.19 6.09 -37.39
CA LYS A 5 24.81 6.08 -36.93
C LYS A 5 24.69 5.09 -35.75
N PRO A 6 24.20 5.52 -34.58
CA PRO A 6 23.99 4.60 -33.47
C PRO A 6 22.85 3.64 -33.80
N THR A 7 23.20 2.38 -34.06
CA THR A 7 22.28 1.23 -34.12
C THR A 7 21.88 0.88 -32.69
N ASN A 8 20.68 1.31 -32.25
CA ASN A 8 19.94 0.89 -31.03
C ASN A 8 19.31 2.05 -30.22
N THR A 9 19.10 3.22 -30.81
CA THR A 9 18.38 4.33 -30.13
C THR A 9 16.93 4.02 -29.77
N LYS A 10 16.28 3.03 -30.41
CA LYS A 10 14.89 2.67 -30.09
C LYS A 10 14.75 2.12 -28.68
N THR A 11 15.56 1.13 -28.29
CA THR A 11 15.45 0.47 -26.98
C THR A 11 15.77 1.38 -25.78
N ALA A 12 16.61 2.41 -25.99
CA ALA A 12 16.96 3.37 -24.95
C ALA A 12 15.89 4.46 -24.71
N ILE A 13 15.06 4.76 -25.72
CA ILE A 13 14.01 5.78 -25.65
C ILE A 13 12.65 5.15 -25.32
N THR A 14 12.42 3.88 -25.70
CA THR A 14 11.21 3.11 -25.41
C THR A 14 11.44 2.18 -24.22
N GLY A 15 11.90 2.70 -23.09
CA GLY A 15 12.04 1.91 -21.87
C GLY A 15 10.72 1.22 -21.55
N ASP A 16 10.73 -0.11 -21.50
CA ASP A 16 9.54 -0.93 -21.27
C ASP A 16 9.18 -0.98 -19.77
N ALA A 17 9.11 0.20 -19.14
CA ALA A 17 8.73 0.34 -17.74
C ALA A 17 7.25 -0.03 -17.54
N ALA A 18 6.42 0.23 -18.54
CA ALA A 18 4.99 -0.08 -18.50
C ALA A 18 4.72 -1.60 -18.47
N SER A 19 5.43 -2.43 -19.25
CA SER A 19 5.21 -3.88 -19.17
C SER A 19 5.61 -4.46 -17.82
N LYS A 20 6.63 -3.88 -17.16
CA LYS A 20 7.14 -4.36 -15.87
C LYS A 20 6.15 -4.17 -14.71
N VAL A 21 5.21 -3.23 -14.83
CA VAL A 21 4.18 -2.98 -13.82
C VAL A 21 2.80 -3.49 -14.24
N PHE A 22 2.68 -4.03 -15.45
CA PHE A 22 1.40 -4.52 -15.96
C PHE A 22 1.10 -5.92 -15.42
N VAL A 23 -0.01 -6.04 -14.69
CA VAL A 23 -0.56 -7.32 -14.21
C VAL A 23 -1.94 -7.52 -14.87
N PRO A 24 -2.12 -8.51 -15.75
CA PRO A 24 -3.36 -8.68 -16.50
C PRO A 24 -4.51 -9.19 -15.60
N PRO A 25 -5.78 -9.00 -16.03
CA PRO A 25 -6.93 -9.56 -15.32
C PRO A 25 -6.81 -11.08 -15.12
N GLY A 26 -7.15 -11.55 -13.92
CA GLY A 26 -7.02 -12.96 -13.55
C GLY A 26 -5.62 -13.39 -13.10
N GLN A 27 -4.63 -12.49 -13.10
CA GLN A 27 -3.32 -12.72 -12.49
C GLN A 27 -3.16 -11.95 -11.18
N HIS A 28 -2.24 -12.45 -10.35
CA HIS A 28 -1.96 -11.91 -9.02
C HIS A 28 -0.69 -11.06 -9.05
N ASP A 29 -0.64 -10.10 -8.13
CA ASP A 29 0.59 -9.42 -7.75
C ASP A 29 1.53 -10.39 -7.03
N GLU A 30 2.84 -10.12 -7.09
CA GLU A 30 3.88 -10.95 -6.49
C GLU A 30 4.07 -10.64 -5.01
N PHE A 31 3.94 -9.37 -4.62
CA PHE A 31 4.14 -8.92 -3.25
C PHE A 31 2.95 -8.15 -2.72
N TYR A 32 2.70 -8.31 -1.42
CA TYR A 32 1.89 -7.38 -0.65
C TYR A 32 2.78 -6.25 -0.12
N ASN A 33 2.31 -5.03 -0.27
CA ASN A 33 2.94 -3.85 0.30
C ASN A 33 2.01 -3.25 1.35
N PHE A 34 2.36 -3.41 2.62
CA PHE A 34 1.66 -2.79 3.74
C PHE A 34 2.25 -1.41 3.96
N VAL A 35 1.45 -0.38 3.77
CA VAL A 35 1.90 1.01 3.83
C VAL A 35 1.09 1.80 4.85
N SER A 36 1.76 2.76 5.47
CA SER A 36 1.10 3.73 6.33
C SER A 36 0.09 4.57 5.51
N GLY A 37 -1.06 4.86 6.11
CA GLY A 37 -2.03 5.80 5.58
C GLY A 37 -1.77 7.26 5.98
N GLY A 38 -0.68 7.54 6.69
CA GLY A 38 -0.38 8.85 7.27
C GLY A 38 -1.54 9.37 8.13
N PHE A 39 -1.85 10.66 7.97
CA PHE A 39 -2.94 11.36 8.66
C PHE A 39 -4.35 10.79 8.43
N SER A 40 -4.54 9.81 7.52
CA SER A 40 -5.80 9.05 7.50
C SER A 40 -5.97 8.17 8.75
N GLY A 41 -4.87 7.83 9.42
CA GLY A 41 -4.85 6.95 10.58
C GLY A 41 -5.02 5.46 10.24
N GLN A 42 -5.12 5.11 8.96
CA GLN A 42 -5.35 3.73 8.52
C GLN A 42 -4.04 3.07 8.01
N MET A 43 -4.12 1.80 7.64
CA MET A 43 -3.06 1.05 6.97
C MET A 43 -3.59 0.47 5.65
N SER A 44 -2.89 0.72 4.55
CA SER A 44 -3.30 0.27 3.22
C SER A 44 -2.47 -0.92 2.76
N VAL A 45 -3.10 -1.84 2.04
CA VAL A 45 -2.46 -3.01 1.43
C VAL A 45 -2.50 -2.85 -0.08
N TYR A 46 -1.34 -2.70 -0.70
CA TYR A 46 -1.18 -2.65 -2.16
C TYR A 46 -0.61 -3.96 -2.70
N GLY A 47 -0.96 -4.29 -3.94
CA GLY A 47 -0.28 -5.33 -4.72
C GLY A 47 0.88 -4.74 -5.53
N LEU A 48 2.03 -5.39 -5.54
CA LEU A 48 3.17 -5.05 -6.41
C LEU A 48 3.44 -6.17 -7.43
N PRO A 49 3.73 -5.85 -8.71
CA PRO A 49 4.12 -4.52 -9.19
C PRO A 49 2.96 -3.64 -9.70
N SER A 50 1.70 -4.09 -9.63
CA SER A 50 0.58 -3.34 -10.23
C SER A 50 0.26 -2.00 -9.57
N GLY A 51 0.65 -1.83 -8.29
CA GLY A 51 0.34 -0.64 -7.49
C GLY A 51 -1.14 -0.48 -7.17
N ARG A 52 -1.95 -1.54 -7.33
CA ARG A 52 -3.38 -1.50 -7.03
C ARG A 52 -3.63 -1.60 -5.53
N LEU A 53 -4.51 -0.76 -5.00
CA LEU A 53 -5.01 -0.88 -3.63
C LEU A 53 -5.90 -2.13 -3.54
N LEU A 54 -5.58 -3.02 -2.62
CA LEU A 54 -6.32 -4.25 -2.36
C LEU A 54 -7.25 -4.10 -1.16
N ARG A 55 -6.80 -3.41 -0.11
CA ARG A 55 -7.59 -3.19 1.10
C ARG A 55 -7.08 -2.01 1.92
N ASP A 56 -7.99 -1.27 2.52
CA ASP A 56 -7.71 -0.41 3.67
C ASP A 56 -8.13 -1.13 4.96
N ILE A 57 -7.21 -1.18 5.92
CA ILE A 57 -7.37 -1.78 7.23
C ILE A 57 -7.47 -0.63 8.23
N PRO A 58 -8.63 -0.47 8.91
CA PRO A 58 -8.78 0.62 9.85
C PRO A 58 -7.99 0.35 11.14
N VAL A 59 -7.37 1.40 11.68
CA VAL A 59 -6.51 1.36 12.87
C VAL A 59 -6.89 2.50 13.82
N PHE A 60 -6.51 3.74 13.50
CA PHE A 60 -6.63 4.88 14.42
C PHE A 60 -7.87 5.75 14.17
N SER A 61 -8.50 5.63 13.01
CA SER A 61 -9.72 6.39 12.70
C SER A 61 -10.91 5.48 12.45
N VAL A 62 -12.11 6.01 12.70
CA VAL A 62 -13.37 5.29 12.50
C VAL A 62 -13.57 4.97 11.01
N ASP A 63 -14.12 3.80 10.71
CA ASP A 63 -14.46 3.40 9.34
C ASP A 63 -15.92 2.93 9.27
N PRO A 64 -16.84 3.78 8.75
CA PRO A 64 -18.25 3.44 8.68
C PRO A 64 -18.57 2.38 7.61
N GLU A 65 -17.69 2.12 6.64
CA GLU A 65 -17.93 1.10 5.61
C GLU A 65 -18.04 -0.29 6.25
N ASN A 66 -17.15 -0.59 7.19
CA ASN A 66 -17.07 -1.89 7.85
C ASN A 66 -17.47 -1.86 9.34
N GLY A 67 -17.79 -0.68 9.89
CA GLY A 67 -18.25 -0.51 11.26
C GLY A 67 -17.15 -0.40 12.31
N TRP A 68 -15.87 -0.26 11.92
CA TRP A 68 -14.76 -0.05 12.85
C TRP A 68 -14.95 1.24 13.64
N GLY A 69 -14.94 1.11 14.97
CA GLY A 69 -15.20 2.20 15.91
C GLY A 69 -16.69 2.47 16.14
N TYR A 70 -17.59 1.73 15.48
CA TYR A 70 -19.04 1.81 15.66
C TYR A 70 -19.64 0.53 16.26
N SER A 71 -19.01 -0.63 16.06
CA SER A 71 -19.45 -1.89 16.66
C SER A 71 -19.01 -2.03 18.12
N GLU A 72 -19.71 -2.82 18.93
CA GLU A 72 -19.35 -3.03 20.35
C GLU A 72 -17.97 -3.69 20.50
N GLU A 73 -17.56 -4.49 19.51
CA GLU A 73 -16.28 -5.18 19.48
C GLU A 73 -15.13 -4.22 19.15
N THR A 74 -15.39 -3.14 18.40
CA THR A 74 -14.34 -2.24 17.88
C THR A 74 -14.29 -0.89 18.58
N LYS A 75 -15.38 -0.44 19.22
CA LYS A 75 -15.38 0.78 20.06
C LYS A 75 -14.24 0.81 21.09
N PRO A 76 -13.96 -0.29 21.83
CA PRO A 76 -12.87 -0.28 22.81
C PRO A 76 -11.49 -0.05 22.20
N MET A 77 -11.29 -0.36 20.91
CA MET A 77 -9.99 -0.20 20.24
C MET A 77 -9.58 1.26 20.06
N LEU A 78 -10.53 2.19 20.11
CA LEU A 78 -10.30 3.64 20.01
C LEU A 78 -10.40 4.35 21.38
N MET A 79 -10.51 3.58 22.47
CA MET A 79 -10.53 4.10 23.83
C MET A 79 -9.11 4.09 24.41
N THR A 80 -8.55 5.28 24.60
CA THR A 80 -7.24 5.47 25.23
C THR A 80 -7.40 5.79 26.72
N THR A 81 -6.29 5.92 27.45
CA THR A 81 -6.27 6.45 28.82
C THR A 81 -6.79 7.90 28.93
N HIS A 82 -6.94 8.60 27.80
CA HIS A 82 -7.49 9.96 27.71
C HIS A 82 -8.91 9.98 27.11
N GLY A 83 -9.56 8.82 26.98
CA GLY A 83 -10.89 8.69 26.40
C GLY A 83 -10.87 8.32 24.92
N PHE A 84 -12.00 8.56 24.25
CA PHE A 84 -12.20 8.19 22.85
C PHE A 84 -11.40 9.11 21.92
N ILE A 85 -10.52 8.54 21.10
CA ILE A 85 -9.72 9.26 20.10
C ILE A 85 -9.94 8.59 18.73
N PRO A 86 -10.80 9.14 17.85
CA PRO A 86 -11.16 8.54 16.57
C PRO A 86 -10.30 9.03 15.38
N TRP A 87 -9.06 9.42 15.62
CA TRP A 87 -8.12 9.88 14.61
C TRP A 87 -6.68 9.77 15.13
N ASP A 88 -5.72 9.52 14.23
CA ASP A 88 -4.28 9.69 14.50
C ASP A 88 -3.50 9.64 13.16
N ASP A 89 -2.18 9.70 13.22
CA ASP A 89 -1.26 9.63 12.08
C ASP A 89 -0.43 8.34 12.09
N SER A 90 -0.77 7.40 11.20
CA SER A 90 -0.06 6.13 11.04
C SER A 90 1.26 6.34 10.31
N HIS A 91 2.40 6.05 10.93
CA HIS A 91 3.71 6.36 10.35
C HIS A 91 4.51 5.14 9.88
N HIS A 92 4.85 4.22 10.79
CA HIS A 92 5.75 3.11 10.51
C HIS A 92 5.01 1.78 10.68
N VAL A 93 4.88 1.03 9.58
CA VAL A 93 4.28 -0.30 9.56
C VAL A 93 5.39 -1.32 9.40
N GLU A 94 5.42 -2.31 10.28
CA GLU A 94 6.42 -3.38 10.25
C GLU A 94 5.76 -4.72 10.62
N ALA A 95 6.12 -5.78 9.89
CA ALA A 95 5.66 -7.12 10.18
C ALA A 95 6.56 -7.76 11.25
N SER A 96 5.97 -8.56 12.14
CA SER A 96 6.74 -9.37 13.08
C SER A 96 7.60 -10.39 12.34
N MET A 97 8.86 -10.56 12.77
CA MET A 97 9.81 -11.49 12.19
C MET A 97 10.18 -12.61 13.18
N SER A 98 10.54 -13.77 12.66
CA SER A 98 11.13 -14.87 13.43
C SER A 98 12.52 -15.15 12.88
N ASP A 99 13.55 -15.15 13.73
CA ASP A 99 14.96 -15.26 13.32
C ASP A 99 15.42 -14.21 12.29
N GLY A 100 14.77 -13.03 12.29
CA GLY A 100 15.08 -11.94 11.37
C GLY A 100 14.55 -12.15 9.95
N VAL A 101 13.64 -13.10 9.77
CA VAL A 101 12.89 -13.35 8.53
C VAL A 101 11.38 -13.29 8.74
#